data_AF-A0A3A5W1R5-F1
#
_entry.id   AF-A0A3A5W1R5-F1
#
_cell.length_a   1.000
_cell.length_b   1.000
_cell.length_c   1.000
_cell.angle_alpha   90.00
_cell.angle_beta   90.00
_cell.angle_gamma   90.00
#
_symmetry.space_group_name_H-M   'P 1'
#
loop_
_entity.id
_entity.type
_entity.pdbx_description
1 polymer ?
#
loop_
_entity_poly.entity_id
_entity_poly.type
_entity_poly.pdbx_seq_one_letter_code
_entity_poly.pdbx_strand_id
1 'polypeptide(L)'
;SVGISTNAPTDVELECLAQTWSEHCKHKIFASKIHHIDTETNEDSIIDSLFKTHIMNPTHDMAKEVDWLLSVFHDNSGVIAWNDDWSVCMKAETHNSPSALDPYGGAMTGIVGVNRDILGTGLGARPIANTDVFCFGPPTGTGGLPSTLFHPSRVLR
;
A
#
# COMPACT_ATOMS: atom_id res chain seq x y z
N SER A 1 39.81 8.40 13.24
CA SER A 1 38.37 8.68 13.13
C SER A 1 38.01 8.65 11.67
N VAL A 2 37.03 7.83 11.27
CA VAL A 2 36.46 7.87 9.92
C VAL A 2 35.97 9.30 9.73
N GLY A 3 36.47 10.03 8.74
CA GLY A 3 36.43 11.51 8.62
C GLY A 3 35.05 12.15 8.44
N ILE A 4 34.05 11.72 9.21
CA ILE A 4 32.72 12.29 9.28
C ILE A 4 32.80 13.47 10.26
N SER A 5 32.49 14.67 9.75
CA SER A 5 32.35 15.87 10.57
C SER A 5 31.32 15.60 11.67
N THR A 6 31.65 15.89 12.94
CA THR A 6 30.72 15.72 14.07
C THR A 6 29.47 16.58 13.97
N ASN A 7 29.46 17.54 13.04
CA ASN A 7 28.35 18.45 12.79
C ASN A 7 27.64 18.16 11.46
N ALA A 8 28.02 17.09 10.75
CA ALA A 8 27.35 16.64 9.54
C ALA A 8 26.50 15.39 9.84
N PRO A 9 25.33 15.22 9.18
CA PRO A 9 24.57 13.98 9.27
C PRO A 9 25.41 12.78 8.83
N THR A 10 25.25 11.68 9.55
CA THR A 10 25.77 10.36 9.19
C THR A 10 25.05 9.79 7.96
N ASP A 11 25.68 8.83 7.31
CA ASP A 11 25.07 8.06 6.22
C ASP A 11 23.76 7.37 6.67
N VAL A 12 23.74 6.80 7.88
CA VAL A 12 22.55 6.18 8.48
C VAL A 12 21.42 7.19 8.64
N GLU A 13 21.70 8.40 9.14
CA GLU A 13 20.67 9.45 9.30
C GLU A 13 20.09 9.89 7.95
N LEU A 14 20.93 10.03 6.93
CA LEU A 14 20.50 10.37 5.58
C LEU A 14 19.64 9.26 4.95
N GLU A 15 20.04 8.00 5.12
CA GLU A 15 19.27 6.85 4.62
C GLU A 15 17.91 6.73 5.31
N CYS A 16 17.84 6.95 6.63
CA CYS A 16 16.57 7.00 7.36
C CYS A 16 15.62 8.06 6.78
N LEU A 17 16.13 9.26 6.48
CA LEU A 17 15.34 10.31 5.84
C LEU A 17 14.90 9.91 4.43
N ALA A 18 15.82 9.35 3.63
CA ALA A 18 15.52 8.92 2.26
C ALA A 18 14.40 7.88 2.21
N GLN A 19 14.46 6.86 3.09
CA GLN A 19 13.43 5.83 3.18
C GLN A 19 12.09 6.39 3.67
N THR A 20 12.09 7.15 4.77
CA THR A 20 10.86 7.67 5.39
C THR A 20 10.15 8.73 4.54
N TRP A 21 10.87 9.44 3.67
CA TRP A 21 10.32 10.48 2.78
C TRP A 21 10.13 10.00 1.32
N SER A 22 10.40 8.72 1.07
CA SER A 22 10.10 8.08 -0.21
C SER A 22 8.62 8.19 -0.55
N GLU A 23 8.28 8.07 -1.84
CA GLU A 23 6.86 8.07 -2.25
C GLU A 23 6.09 6.90 -1.64
N HIS A 24 6.73 5.73 -1.58
CA HIS A 24 6.14 4.51 -1.03
C HIS A 24 5.78 4.66 0.47
N CYS A 25 6.60 5.38 1.25
CA CYS A 25 6.31 5.59 2.66
C CYS A 25 5.38 6.78 2.92
N LYS A 26 5.57 7.88 2.19
CA LYS A 26 4.89 9.14 2.50
C LYS A 26 3.61 9.38 1.70
N HIS A 27 3.39 8.64 0.62
CA HIS A 27 2.20 8.74 -0.23
C HIS A 27 1.96 10.18 -0.72
N LYS A 28 3.00 10.85 -1.21
CA LYS A 28 2.96 12.30 -1.50
C LYS A 28 1.98 12.62 -2.61
N ILE A 29 1.85 11.76 -3.63
CA ILE A 29 0.87 11.94 -4.71
C ILE A 29 -0.55 11.90 -4.13
N PHE A 30 -0.86 10.89 -3.32
CA PHE A 30 -2.17 10.74 -2.68
C PHE A 30 -2.51 11.84 -1.68
N ALA A 31 -1.48 12.46 -1.08
CA ALA A 31 -1.61 13.58 -0.14
C ALA A 31 -1.55 14.97 -0.82
N SER A 32 -1.26 15.04 -2.12
CA SER A 32 -1.04 16.31 -2.82
C SER A 32 -2.34 17.04 -3.17
N LYS A 33 -2.21 18.35 -3.48
CA LYS A 33 -3.25 19.12 -4.14
C LYS A 33 -3.14 18.91 -5.66
N ILE A 34 -4.22 18.47 -6.27
CA ILE A 34 -4.27 18.13 -7.70
C ILE A 34 -5.26 19.06 -8.38
N HIS A 35 -4.80 19.77 -9.42
CA HIS A 35 -5.69 20.43 -10.37
C HIS A 35 -6.13 19.40 -11.39
N HIS A 36 -7.44 19.20 -11.52
CA HIS A 36 -8.05 18.19 -12.37
C HIS A 36 -9.02 18.84 -13.36
N ILE A 37 -8.90 18.46 -14.63
CA ILE A 37 -9.82 18.86 -15.69
C ILE A 37 -10.44 17.59 -16.27
N ASP A 38 -11.74 17.43 -16.07
CA ASP A 38 -12.51 16.35 -16.68
C ASP A 38 -12.79 16.70 -18.14
N THR A 39 -12.29 15.89 -19.08
CA THR A 39 -12.42 16.14 -20.51
C THR A 39 -13.79 15.72 -21.10
N GLU A 40 -14.60 14.97 -20.36
CA GLU A 40 -15.95 14.60 -20.74
C GLU A 40 -16.96 15.66 -20.30
N THR A 41 -16.82 16.17 -19.07
CA THR A 41 -17.74 17.16 -18.47
C THR A 41 -17.26 18.62 -18.60
N ASN A 42 -15.97 18.84 -18.91
CA ASN A 42 -15.26 20.12 -18.81
C ASN A 42 -15.23 20.72 -17.38
N GLU A 43 -15.38 19.89 -16.35
CA GLU A 43 -15.23 20.34 -14.97
C GLU A 43 -13.76 20.65 -14.67
N ASP A 44 -13.50 21.84 -14.12
CA ASP A 44 -12.19 22.27 -13.63
C ASP A 44 -12.25 22.38 -12.10
N SER A 45 -11.50 21.51 -11.41
CA SER A 45 -11.54 21.40 -9.95
C SER A 45 -10.17 21.22 -9.31
N ILE A 46 -10.08 21.56 -8.03
CA ILE A 46 -8.89 21.30 -7.19
C ILE A 46 -9.28 20.25 -6.15
N ILE A 47 -8.57 19.12 -6.19
CA ILE A 47 -8.73 18.04 -5.22
C ILE A 47 -7.63 18.16 -4.17
N ASP A 48 -8.00 18.37 -2.91
CA ASP A 48 -7.05 18.42 -1.79
C ASP A 48 -6.88 17.02 -1.19
N SER A 49 -5.85 16.30 -1.63
CA SER A 49 -5.58 14.89 -1.35
C SER A 49 -6.69 13.96 -1.84
N LEU A 50 -6.34 13.12 -2.83
CA LEU A 50 -7.22 12.04 -3.30
C LEU A 50 -7.62 11.11 -2.15
N PHE A 51 -6.68 10.79 -1.27
CA PHE A 51 -6.92 9.90 -0.14
C PHE A 51 -7.90 10.51 0.87
N LYS A 52 -7.68 11.77 1.28
CA LYS A 52 -8.59 12.42 2.22
C LYS A 52 -9.97 12.61 1.61
N THR A 53 -10.02 13.16 0.40
CA THR A 53 -11.27 13.57 -0.25
C THR A 53 -12.13 12.37 -0.63
N HIS A 54 -11.55 11.34 -1.24
CA HIS A 54 -12.34 10.24 -1.83
C HIS A 54 -12.34 8.95 -1.01
N ILE A 55 -11.44 8.78 -0.04
CA ILE A 55 -11.35 7.56 0.77
C ILE A 55 -11.70 7.85 2.25
N MET A 56 -11.04 8.81 2.89
CA MET A 56 -11.24 9.08 4.31
C MET A 56 -12.57 9.74 4.60
N ASN A 57 -12.93 10.81 3.88
CA ASN A 57 -14.16 11.55 4.15
C ASN A 57 -15.42 10.67 4.05
N PRO A 58 -15.64 9.88 2.97
CA PRO A 58 -16.82 9.01 2.91
C PRO A 58 -16.85 7.97 4.02
N THR A 59 -15.68 7.41 4.39
CA THR A 59 -15.56 6.45 5.49
C THR A 59 -15.92 7.08 6.83
N HIS A 60 -15.46 8.32 7.09
CA HIS A 60 -15.79 9.06 8.31
C HIS A 60 -17.26 9.50 8.35
N ASP A 61 -17.86 9.83 7.20
CA ASP A 61 -19.28 10.14 7.14
C ASP A 61 -20.12 8.90 7.45
N MET A 62 -19.78 7.75 6.86
CA MET A 62 -20.40 6.46 7.18
C MET A 62 -20.24 6.11 8.67
N ALA A 63 -19.08 6.37 9.27
CA ALA A 63 -18.82 6.11 10.69
C ALA A 63 -19.75 6.89 11.65
N LYS A 64 -20.46 7.93 11.19
CA LYS A 64 -21.47 8.64 11.99
C LYS A 64 -22.80 7.91 12.03
N GLU A 65 -23.05 7.02 11.08
CA GLU A 65 -24.31 6.32 10.88
C GLU A 65 -24.25 4.86 11.34
N VAL A 66 -23.04 4.31 11.52
CA VAL A 66 -22.81 2.91 11.91
C VAL A 66 -21.85 2.80 13.09
N ASP A 67 -22.06 1.79 13.92
CA ASP A 67 -21.23 1.49 15.09
C ASP A 67 -20.25 0.32 14.87
N TRP A 68 -20.38 -0.43 13.77
CA TRP A 68 -19.54 -1.57 13.45
C TRP A 68 -18.18 -1.19 12.85
N LEU A 69 -17.89 0.08 12.58
CA LEU A 69 -16.56 0.55 12.18
C LEU A 69 -15.69 0.79 13.43
N LEU A 70 -14.84 -0.18 13.77
CA LEU A 70 -14.08 -0.15 15.02
C LEU A 70 -12.72 0.57 14.90
N SER A 71 -12.03 0.39 13.78
CA SER A 71 -10.75 1.07 13.50
C SER A 71 -10.57 1.30 12.01
N VAL A 72 -10.40 2.57 11.62
CA VAL A 72 -10.15 2.98 10.24
C VAL A 72 -9.01 4.01 10.22
N PHE A 73 -8.06 3.86 9.30
CA PHE A 73 -6.93 4.78 9.06
C PHE A 73 -5.96 5.08 10.22
N HIS A 74 -6.08 4.38 11.36
CA HIS A 74 -5.22 4.60 12.53
C HIS A 74 -4.30 3.43 12.87
N ASP A 75 -4.56 2.24 12.32
CA ASP A 75 -3.85 1.00 12.63
C ASP A 75 -3.31 0.34 11.35
N ASN A 76 -2.60 -0.78 11.49
CA ASN A 76 -2.02 -1.56 10.39
C ASN A 76 -3.08 -2.21 9.50
N SER A 77 -4.32 -2.38 9.98
CA SER A 77 -5.46 -2.87 9.20
C SER A 77 -6.76 -2.14 9.55
N GLY A 78 -7.77 -2.30 8.69
CA GLY A 78 -9.13 -1.85 9.00
C GLY A 78 -9.87 -2.91 9.81
N VAL A 79 -10.60 -2.49 10.85
CA VAL A 79 -11.32 -3.39 11.76
C VAL A 79 -12.81 -3.08 11.76
N ILE A 80 -13.62 -4.11 11.55
CA ILE A 80 -15.08 -4.04 11.65
C ILE A 80 -15.62 -5.04 12.67
N ALA A 81 -16.70 -4.70 13.36
CA ALA A 81 -17.46 -5.64 14.17
C ALA A 81 -18.19 -6.62 13.24
N TRP A 82 -18.13 -7.91 13.56
CA TRP A 82 -18.92 -8.94 12.89
C TRP A 82 -20.13 -9.35 13.74
N ASN A 83 -19.92 -9.46 15.05
CA ASN A 83 -20.94 -9.62 16.07
C ASN A 83 -20.38 -9.14 17.43
N ASP A 84 -21.13 -9.37 18.51
CA ASP A 84 -20.77 -8.91 19.86
C ASP A 84 -19.44 -9.51 20.39
N ASP A 85 -19.04 -10.67 19.87
CA ASP A 85 -17.86 -11.41 20.33
C ASP A 85 -16.65 -11.30 19.39
N TRP A 86 -16.88 -11.02 18.11
CA TRP A 86 -15.87 -11.12 17.06
C TRP A 86 -15.80 -9.87 16.18
N SER A 87 -14.56 -9.50 15.87
CA SER A 87 -14.23 -8.49 14.87
C SER A 87 -13.45 -9.10 13.72
N VAL A 88 -13.52 -8.48 12.55
CA VAL A 88 -12.79 -8.86 11.34
C VAL A 88 -11.77 -7.78 11.01
N CYS A 89 -10.52 -8.19 10.85
CA CYS A 89 -9.44 -7.34 10.37
C CYS A 89 -9.26 -7.56 8.86
N MET A 90 -9.17 -6.47 8.10
CA MET A 90 -8.96 -6.50 6.65
C MET A 90 -7.79 -5.61 6.25
N LYS A 91 -6.90 -6.16 5.43
CA LYS A 91 -5.76 -5.45 4.86
C LYS A 91 -5.49 -5.99 3.46
N ALA A 92 -5.17 -5.07 2.55
CA ALA A 92 -4.68 -5.39 1.23
C ALA A 92 -3.36 -4.65 1.02
N GLU A 93 -2.38 -5.35 0.41
CA GLU A 93 -1.09 -4.80 0.03
C GLU A 93 -0.73 -5.23 -1.39
N THR A 94 0.28 -4.58 -1.96
CA THR A 94 0.85 -4.99 -3.25
C THR A 94 2.36 -5.14 -3.09
N HIS A 95 2.97 -5.98 -3.93
CA HIS A 95 4.41 -6.21 -3.89
C HIS A 95 5.00 -6.27 -5.31
N ASN A 96 4.61 -5.30 -6.13
CA ASN A 96 4.77 -5.36 -7.60
C ASN A 96 6.23 -5.35 -8.05
N SER A 97 7.01 -4.34 -7.65
CA SER A 97 8.38 -4.17 -8.15
C SER A 97 9.30 -5.34 -7.76
N PRO A 98 9.27 -5.85 -6.51
CA PRO A 98 10.09 -7.01 -6.19
C PRO A 98 9.58 -8.30 -6.85
N SER A 99 8.27 -8.50 -6.97
CA SER A 99 7.72 -9.68 -7.67
C SER A 99 8.01 -9.68 -9.17
N ALA A 100 8.26 -8.51 -9.78
CA ALA A 100 8.71 -8.42 -11.16
C ALA A 100 10.17 -8.87 -11.34
N LEU A 101 11.01 -8.72 -10.32
CA LEU A 101 12.43 -9.08 -10.33
C LEU A 101 12.69 -10.51 -9.83
N ASP A 102 12.03 -10.90 -8.74
CA ASP A 102 12.03 -12.25 -8.16
C ASP A 102 10.59 -12.62 -7.79
N PRO A 103 9.86 -13.34 -8.66
CA PRO A 103 8.44 -13.65 -8.46
C PRO A 103 8.16 -14.42 -7.16
N TYR A 104 8.97 -15.43 -6.86
CA TYR A 104 8.75 -16.28 -5.69
C TYR A 104 9.10 -15.52 -4.41
N GLY A 105 10.28 -14.90 -4.36
CA GLY A 105 10.69 -14.10 -3.21
C GLY A 105 9.74 -12.95 -2.95
N GLY A 106 9.38 -12.19 -3.99
CA GLY A 106 8.49 -11.04 -3.91
C GLY A 106 7.07 -11.40 -3.49
N ALA A 107 6.48 -12.47 -4.04
CA ALA A 107 5.15 -12.92 -3.64
C ALA A 107 5.15 -13.39 -2.18
N MET A 108 6.14 -14.19 -1.78
CA MET A 108 6.26 -14.65 -0.39
C MET A 108 6.39 -13.49 0.58
N THR A 109 7.26 -12.50 0.32
CA THR A 109 7.43 -11.34 1.20
C THR A 109 6.19 -10.47 1.27
N GLY A 110 5.42 -10.37 0.17
CA GLY A 110 4.10 -9.72 0.15
C GLY A 110 3.09 -10.43 1.06
N ILE A 111 2.93 -11.75 0.94
CA ILE A 111 2.01 -12.55 1.76
C ILE A 111 2.35 -12.43 3.25
N VAL A 112 3.63 -12.61 3.62
CA VAL A 112 4.02 -12.50 5.03
C VAL A 112 3.99 -11.06 5.54
N GLY A 113 4.10 -10.06 4.66
CA GLY A 113 3.91 -8.64 4.96
C GLY A 113 2.51 -8.37 5.46
N VAL A 114 1.50 -8.64 4.63
CA VAL A 114 0.10 -8.45 4.99
C VAL A 114 -0.31 -9.29 6.21
N ASN A 115 0.24 -10.49 6.38
CA ASN A 115 -0.02 -11.30 7.57
C ASN A 115 0.52 -10.64 8.85
N ARG A 116 1.67 -9.98 8.81
CA ARG A 116 2.21 -9.23 9.95
C ARG A 116 1.35 -8.03 10.31
N ASP A 117 0.75 -7.37 9.33
CA ASP A 117 -0.15 -6.24 9.59
C ASP A 117 -1.40 -6.68 10.37
N ILE A 118 -1.99 -7.82 10.01
CA ILE A 118 -3.10 -8.41 10.76
C ILE A 118 -2.65 -8.81 12.16
N LEU A 119 -1.50 -9.47 12.29
CA LEU A 119 -0.93 -9.85 13.60
C LEU A 119 -0.61 -8.64 14.48
N GLY A 120 -0.26 -7.49 13.88
CA GLY A 120 0.08 -6.24 14.55
C GLY A 120 -1.09 -5.28 14.73
N THR A 121 -2.32 -5.68 14.42
CA THR A 121 -3.52 -4.85 14.61
C THR A 121 -3.99 -4.93 16.06
N GLY A 122 -4.20 -3.77 16.71
CA GLY A 122 -4.59 -3.68 18.11
C GLY A 122 -3.64 -4.41 19.06
N LEU A 123 -4.16 -5.36 19.84
CA LEU A 123 -3.36 -6.26 20.70
C LEU A 123 -3.00 -7.59 20.02
N GLY A 124 -3.33 -7.71 18.74
CA GLY A 124 -3.12 -8.88 17.89
C GLY A 124 -4.43 -9.47 17.38
N ALA A 125 -4.43 -9.84 16.10
CA ALA A 125 -5.51 -10.60 15.47
C ALA A 125 -4.96 -11.87 14.81
N ARG A 126 -5.79 -12.90 14.70
CA ARG A 126 -5.41 -14.17 14.07
C ARG A 126 -5.72 -14.12 12.57
N PRO A 127 -4.72 -14.24 11.67
CA PRO A 127 -4.98 -14.42 10.25
C PRO A 127 -5.76 -15.73 10.01
N ILE A 128 -6.82 -15.66 9.21
CA ILE A 128 -7.69 -16.81 8.92
C ILE A 128 -7.79 -17.15 7.43
N ALA A 129 -7.54 -16.18 6.55
CA ALA A 129 -7.62 -16.34 5.10
C ALA A 129 -6.77 -15.28 4.40
N ASN A 130 -6.24 -15.63 3.23
CA ASN A 130 -5.57 -14.73 2.29
C ASN A 130 -6.27 -14.84 0.92
N THR A 131 -6.23 -13.77 0.15
CA THR A 131 -6.69 -13.75 -1.23
C THR A 131 -5.66 -13.04 -2.07
N ASP A 132 -5.21 -13.69 -3.14
CA ASP A 132 -4.18 -13.18 -4.02
C ASP A 132 -4.78 -12.71 -5.34
N VAL A 133 -4.38 -11.52 -5.79
CA VAL A 133 -4.82 -10.95 -7.07
C VAL A 133 -3.59 -10.67 -7.91
N PHE A 134 -3.53 -11.31 -9.09
CA PHE A 134 -2.41 -11.16 -10.01
C PHE A 134 -2.85 -10.53 -11.34
N CYS A 135 -2.04 -9.59 -11.83
CA CYS A 135 -2.23 -8.94 -13.12
C CYS A 135 -0.95 -9.09 -13.95
N PHE A 136 -1.04 -9.76 -15.10
CA PHE A 136 0.10 -10.03 -15.98
C PHE A 136 -0.16 -9.54 -17.40
N GLY A 137 0.92 -9.30 -18.15
CA GLY A 137 0.83 -9.19 -19.60
C GLY A 137 0.41 -10.52 -20.26
N PRO A 138 0.04 -10.51 -21.55
CA PRO A 138 -0.41 -11.71 -22.26
C PRO A 138 0.62 -12.85 -22.17
N PRO A 139 0.21 -14.09 -21.87
CA PRO A 139 1.13 -15.22 -21.69
C PRO A 139 1.78 -15.69 -23.01
N THR A 140 1.30 -15.18 -24.15
CA THR A 140 1.79 -15.46 -25.51
C THR A 140 2.41 -14.23 -26.17
N GLY A 141 2.49 -13.10 -25.48
CA GLY A 141 2.98 -11.85 -26.06
C GLY A 141 4.45 -11.94 -26.43
N THR A 142 4.79 -11.67 -27.69
CA THR A 142 6.18 -11.71 -28.21
C THR A 142 6.88 -10.34 -28.17
N GLY A 143 6.32 -9.38 -27.44
CA GLY A 143 6.86 -8.03 -27.33
C GLY A 143 8.27 -8.03 -26.72
N GLY A 144 9.10 -7.05 -27.11
CA GLY A 144 10.42 -6.88 -26.54
C GLY A 144 10.31 -6.56 -25.04
N LEU A 145 10.79 -7.49 -24.20
CA LEU A 145 10.91 -7.28 -22.77
C LEU A 145 12.32 -6.79 -22.44
N PRO A 146 12.47 -5.89 -21.44
CA PRO A 146 13.77 -5.61 -20.85
C PRO A 146 14.45 -6.91 -20.41
N SER A 147 15.76 -7.03 -20.63
CA SER A 147 16.54 -8.24 -20.31
C SER A 147 16.53 -8.61 -18.83
N THR A 148 16.19 -7.67 -17.95
CA THR A 148 16.11 -7.83 -16.50
C THR A 148 14.76 -8.38 -16.02
N LEU A 149 13.75 -8.50 -16.88
CA LEU A 149 12.41 -8.94 -16.51
C LEU A 149 12.12 -10.34 -17.05
N PHE A 150 11.36 -11.11 -16.27
CA PHE A 150 10.86 -12.39 -16.71
C PHE A 150 9.64 -12.23 -17.64
N HIS A 151 9.52 -13.13 -18.60
CA HIS A 151 8.34 -13.23 -19.43
C HIS A 151 7.09 -13.54 -18.58
N PRO A 152 5.90 -12.96 -18.86
CA PRO A 152 4.68 -13.19 -18.07
C PRO A 152 4.36 -14.66 -17.80
N SER A 153 4.53 -15.53 -18.80
CA SER A 153 4.30 -16.97 -18.64
C SER A 153 5.29 -17.68 -17.70
N ARG A 154 6.43 -17.05 -17.40
CA ARG A 154 7.41 -17.54 -16.43
C ARG A 154 7.13 -17.01 -15.02
N VAL A 155 6.58 -15.81 -14.90
CA VAL A 155 6.21 -15.21 -13.60
C VAL A 155 5.02 -15.96 -12.97
N LEU A 156 4.07 -16.40 -13.78
CA LEU A 156 2.87 -17.12 -13.34
C LEU A 156 3.10 -18.61 -13.00
N ARG A 157 4.23 -19.19 -13.41
CA ARG A 157 4.47 -20.64 -13.36
C ARG A 157 5.06 -21.14 -12.05
#